data_AF-A0A2U1Q7D5-F1
#
_entry.id   AF-A0A2U1Q7D5-F1
#
_cell.length_a   1.000
_cell.length_b   1.000
_cell.length_c   1.000
_cell.angle_alpha   90.00
_cell.angle_beta   90.00
_cell.angle_gamma   90.00
#
_symmetry.space_group_name_H-M   'P 1'
#
loop_
_entity.id
_entity.type
_entity.pdbx_description
1 polymer ?
#
loop_
_entity_poly.entity_id
_entity_poly.type
_entity_poly.pdbx_seq_one_letter_code
_entity_poly.pdbx_strand_id
1 'polypeptide(L)'
;MFLDASSNDVMKENVGAQKDDDPKYSETFKWMDQTVLILCRILNKYLMNHGRNTLFNWNEIQSEFEKIAKTKVYSFRVLKNKYDDQRKAYNLWISLKNGAIGIGWDASTRTLNCSDEWWEKKMQGNFKFV
;
A
#
# COMPACT_ATOMS: atom_id res chain seq x y z
N MET A 1 57.19 -33.12 3.85
CA MET A 1 56.72 -34.22 4.71
C MET A 1 55.20 -34.14 4.75
N PHE A 2 54.58 -35.27 4.43
CA PHE A 2 53.15 -35.62 4.27
C PHE A 2 52.24 -35.11 5.41
N LEU A 3 51.07 -34.51 5.14
CA LEU A 3 49.71 -35.08 4.97
C LEU A 3 49.15 -35.85 6.18
N ASP A 4 48.13 -35.29 6.83
CA ASP A 4 46.76 -35.83 6.85
C ASP A 4 45.80 -34.62 6.59
N ALA A 5 44.73 -34.61 5.81
CA ALA A 5 43.81 -35.60 5.22
C ALA A 5 42.80 -36.21 6.21
N SER A 6 41.61 -35.59 6.28
CA SER A 6 40.34 -36.32 6.22
C SER A 6 39.21 -35.34 5.85
N SER A 7 38.82 -35.27 4.57
CA SER A 7 37.79 -36.08 3.89
C SER A 7 36.44 -35.34 3.92
N ASN A 8 36.04 -34.73 2.79
CA ASN A 8 35.11 -35.29 1.78
C ASN A 8 33.65 -35.17 2.25
N ASP A 9 32.65 -34.72 1.48
CA ASP A 9 32.53 -34.69 0.03
C ASP A 9 31.22 -33.94 -0.37
N VAL A 10 31.18 -33.54 -1.64
CA VAL A 10 30.00 -33.38 -2.51
C VAL A 10 29.14 -32.09 -2.43
N MET A 11 29.25 -31.38 -3.55
CA MET A 11 28.36 -30.37 -4.11
C MET A 11 26.89 -30.83 -4.21
N LYS A 12 25.95 -29.94 -3.90
CA LYS A 12 24.76 -29.76 -4.73
C LYS A 12 24.54 -28.28 -5.03
N GLU A 13 24.90 -27.96 -6.26
CA GLU A 13 24.34 -26.90 -7.07
C GLU A 13 22.81 -26.85 -6.92
N ASN A 14 22.25 -25.65 -6.73
CA ASN A 14 21.01 -25.32 -7.39
C ASN A 14 21.00 -23.84 -7.77
N VAL A 15 21.29 -23.63 -9.05
CA VAL A 15 21.00 -22.47 -9.87
C VAL A 15 19.50 -22.13 -9.78
N GLY A 16 19.19 -20.83 -9.77
CA GLY A 16 17.84 -20.29 -10.01
C GLY A 16 17.35 -19.39 -8.87
N ALA A 17 17.20 -18.08 -8.99
CA ALA A 17 17.23 -17.24 -10.17
C ALA A 17 17.65 -15.83 -9.76
N GLN A 18 18.66 -15.27 -10.43
CA GLN A 18 18.66 -13.84 -10.70
C GLN A 18 17.35 -13.57 -11.44
N LYS A 19 16.44 -12.82 -10.81
CA LYS A 19 15.33 -12.25 -11.58
C LYS A 19 15.94 -11.13 -12.38
N ASP A 20 16.10 -11.41 -13.66
CA ASP A 20 16.45 -10.45 -14.69
C ASP A 20 15.67 -9.15 -14.46
N ASP A 21 16.41 -8.04 -14.39
CA ASP A 21 15.87 -6.69 -14.51
C ASP A 21 15.39 -6.50 -15.94
N ASP A 22 14.20 -7.02 -16.22
CA ASP A 22 13.51 -6.82 -17.48
C ASP A 22 12.62 -5.58 -17.31
N PRO A 23 12.91 -4.44 -17.99
CA PRO A 23 12.06 -3.26 -17.91
C PRO A 23 10.84 -3.49 -18.79
N LYS A 24 9.97 -4.42 -18.39
CA LYS A 24 8.63 -4.51 -18.94
C LYS A 24 7.93 -3.26 -18.46
N TYR A 25 7.86 -2.24 -19.32
CA TYR A 25 6.88 -1.17 -19.25
C TYR A 25 5.49 -1.84 -19.13
N SER A 26 5.11 -2.21 -17.90
CA SER A 26 3.74 -2.56 -17.59
C SER A 26 3.02 -1.23 -17.64
N GLU A 27 2.19 -1.02 -18.65
CA GLU A 27 1.25 0.10 -18.65
C GLU A 27 0.56 0.09 -17.29
N THR A 28 0.94 1.07 -16.46
CA THR A 28 0.42 1.19 -15.12
C THR A 28 -1.06 1.48 -15.25
N PHE A 29 -1.90 0.73 -14.52
CA PHE A 29 -3.33 0.93 -14.60
C PHE A 29 -3.67 2.39 -14.29
N LYS A 30 -4.27 3.08 -15.25
CA LYS A 30 -4.57 4.51 -15.13
C LYS A 30 -5.79 4.69 -14.22
N TRP A 31 -5.53 5.10 -12.99
CA TRP A 31 -6.57 5.44 -12.03
C TRP A 31 -7.28 6.74 -12.41
N MET A 32 -8.61 6.69 -12.47
CA MET A 32 -9.51 7.83 -12.57
C MET A 32 -10.37 7.92 -11.30
N ASP A 33 -10.87 9.11 -10.96
CA ASP A 33 -11.72 9.32 -9.79
C ASP A 33 -12.90 8.34 -9.76
N GLN A 34 -13.53 8.08 -10.90
CA GLN A 34 -14.62 7.11 -11.02
C GLN A 34 -14.18 5.69 -10.64
N THR A 35 -13.03 5.23 -11.14
CA THR A 35 -12.49 3.90 -10.81
C THR A 35 -12.09 3.79 -9.34
N VAL A 36 -11.57 4.88 -8.75
CA VAL A 36 -11.25 4.94 -7.32
C VAL A 36 -12.53 4.83 -6.49
N LEU A 37 -13.59 5.56 -6.85
CA LEU A 37 -14.88 5.49 -6.17
C LEU A 37 -15.51 4.09 -6.28
N ILE A 38 -15.39 3.43 -7.43
CA ILE A 38 -15.83 2.04 -7.60
C ILE A 38 -15.10 1.12 -6.63
N LEU A 39 -13.77 1.22 -6.55
CA LEU A 39 -12.99 0.43 -5.59
C LEU A 39 -13.45 0.68 -4.14
N CYS A 40 -13.59 1.95 -3.73
CA CYS A 40 -14.05 2.29 -2.38
C CYS A 40 -15.45 1.73 -2.08
N ARG A 41 -16.37 1.78 -3.05
CA ARG A 41 -17.73 1.21 -2.89
C ARG A 41 -17.70 -0.29 -2.69
N ILE A 42 -16.91 -1.01 -3.49
CA ILE A 42 -16.75 -2.46 -3.39
C ILE A 42 -16.17 -2.84 -2.02
N LEU A 43 -15.09 -2.17 -1.60
CA LEU A 43 -14.46 -2.43 -0.30
C LEU A 43 -15.42 -2.18 0.87
N ASN A 44 -16.16 -1.07 0.85
CA ASN A 44 -17.18 -0.79 1.87
C ASN A 44 -18.27 -1.85 1.89
N LYS A 45 -18.80 -2.25 0.73
CA LYS A 45 -19.81 -3.31 0.62
C LYS A 45 -19.28 -4.63 1.19
N TYR A 46 -18.03 -5.00 0.87
CA TYR A 46 -17.39 -6.18 1.40
C TYR A 46 -17.31 -6.14 2.93
N LEU A 47 -16.86 -5.02 3.52
CA LEU A 47 -16.80 -4.87 4.98
C LEU A 47 -18.18 -4.91 5.65
N MET A 48 -19.22 -4.39 4.99
CA MET A 48 -20.60 -4.48 5.51
C MET A 48 -21.13 -5.91 5.54
N ASN A 49 -20.75 -6.73 4.55
CA ASN A 49 -21.20 -8.13 4.44
C ASN A 49 -20.40 -9.09 5.33
N HIS A 50 -19.08 -8.87 5.45
CA HIS A 50 -18.17 -9.80 6.10
C HIS A 50 -17.67 -9.34 7.48
N GLY A 51 -17.95 -8.08 7.87
CA GLY A 51 -17.46 -7.48 9.10
C GLY A 51 -16.19 -6.65 8.92
N ARG A 52 -16.00 -5.68 9.83
CA ARG A 52 -14.97 -4.63 9.72
C ARG A 52 -13.52 -5.11 9.86
N ASN A 53 -13.30 -6.28 10.47
CA ASN A 53 -11.97 -6.82 10.73
C ASN A 53 -11.62 -7.98 9.80
N THR A 54 -12.41 -8.20 8.75
CA THR A 54 -12.22 -9.32 7.83
C THR A 54 -11.16 -9.00 6.78
N LEU A 55 -10.30 -9.98 6.50
CA LEU A 55 -9.33 -9.88 5.42
C LEU A 55 -10.03 -9.86 4.06
N PHE A 56 -9.57 -8.97 3.18
CA PHE A 56 -10.10 -8.86 1.83
C PHE A 56 -9.71 -10.06 0.97
N ASN A 57 -10.70 -10.71 0.38
CA ASN A 57 -10.47 -11.63 -0.74
C ASN A 57 -10.25 -10.81 -2.03
N TRP A 58 -8.98 -10.53 -2.33
CA TRP A 58 -8.62 -9.67 -3.45
C TRP A 58 -8.99 -10.22 -4.83
N ASN A 59 -9.11 -11.54 -4.98
CA ASN A 59 -9.54 -12.16 -6.25
C ASN A 59 -11.04 -11.90 -6.52
N GLU A 60 -11.86 -11.97 -5.47
CA GLU A 60 -13.29 -11.63 -5.55
C GLU A 60 -13.49 -10.15 -5.82
N ILE A 61 -12.75 -9.30 -5.10
CA ILE A 61 -12.78 -7.84 -5.31
C ILE A 61 -12.34 -7.48 -6.73
N GLN A 62 -11.29 -8.12 -7.25
CA GLN A 62 -10.88 -7.93 -8.65
C GLN A 62 -12.02 -8.30 -9.60
N SER A 63 -12.65 -9.45 -9.39
CA SER A 63 -13.74 -9.92 -10.24
C SER A 63 -14.94 -8.97 -10.23
N GLU A 64 -15.33 -8.43 -9.07
CA GLU A 64 -16.38 -7.41 -8.99
C GLU A 64 -15.95 -6.07 -9.62
N PHE A 65 -14.71 -5.64 -9.38
CA PHE A 65 -14.18 -4.39 -9.89
C PHE A 65 -14.18 -4.37 -11.43
N GLU A 66 -13.65 -5.41 -12.07
CA GLU A 66 -13.60 -5.48 -13.54
C GLU A 66 -15.01 -5.49 -14.17
N LYS A 67 -15.98 -6.13 -13.50
CA LYS A 67 -17.39 -6.14 -13.94
C LYS A 67 -18.03 -4.76 -13.90
N ILE A 68 -17.76 -3.97 -12.86
CA ILE A 68 -18.37 -2.64 -12.65
C ILE A 68 -17.61 -1.56 -13.42
N ALA A 69 -16.29 -1.54 -13.32
CA ALA A 69 -15.43 -0.56 -13.98
C ALA A 69 -15.26 -0.80 -15.48
N LYS A 70 -15.77 -1.94 -16.00
CA LYS A 70 -15.67 -2.34 -17.42
C LYS A 70 -14.23 -2.28 -17.95
N THR A 71 -13.25 -2.48 -17.07
CA THR A 71 -11.83 -2.36 -17.35
C THR A 71 -11.12 -3.52 -16.67
N LYS A 72 -10.24 -4.21 -17.40
CA LYS A 72 -9.42 -5.28 -16.81
C LYS A 72 -8.25 -4.70 -16.03
N VAL A 73 -7.93 -5.35 -14.92
CA VAL A 73 -6.66 -5.11 -14.20
C VAL A 73 -5.80 -6.35 -14.37
N TYR A 74 -4.51 -6.15 -14.62
CA TYR A 74 -3.59 -7.28 -14.87
C TYR A 74 -3.33 -8.13 -13.62
N SER A 75 -3.61 -7.60 -12.42
CA SER A 75 -3.44 -8.30 -11.15
C SER A 75 -4.25 -7.62 -10.05
N PHE A 76 -4.80 -8.40 -9.12
CA PHE A 76 -5.40 -7.87 -7.89
C PHE A 76 -4.45 -6.98 -7.09
N ARG A 77 -3.12 -7.16 -7.26
CA ARG A 77 -2.09 -6.34 -6.62
C ARG A 77 -2.24 -4.86 -6.98
N VAL A 78 -2.76 -4.54 -8.17
CA VAL A 78 -3.07 -3.15 -8.57
C VAL A 78 -4.06 -2.52 -7.61
N LEU A 79 -5.16 -3.23 -7.32
CA LEU A 79 -6.21 -2.77 -6.41
C LEU A 79 -5.70 -2.70 -4.97
N LYS A 80 -4.97 -3.73 -4.54
CA LYS A 80 -4.37 -3.79 -3.20
C LYS A 80 -3.40 -2.65 -2.97
N ASN A 81 -2.48 -2.39 -3.90
CA ASN A 81 -1.52 -1.30 -3.78
C ASN A 81 -2.24 0.06 -3.71
N LYS A 82 -3.26 0.28 -4.55
CA LYS A 82 -4.06 1.50 -4.48
C LYS A 82 -4.74 1.69 -3.12
N TYR A 83 -5.32 0.62 -2.58
CA TYR A 83 -5.91 0.62 -1.24
C TYR A 83 -4.86 0.91 -0.16
N ASP A 84 -3.70 0.24 -0.21
CA ASP A 84 -2.63 0.42 0.77
C ASP A 84 -2.09 1.86 0.74
N ASP A 85 -1.95 2.46 -0.44
CA ASP A 85 -1.52 3.87 -0.59
C ASP A 85 -2.56 4.85 -0.04
N GLN A 86 -3.83 4.63 -0.33
CA GLN A 86 -4.92 5.45 0.24
C GLN A 86 -4.99 5.31 1.75
N ARG A 87 -4.76 4.10 2.28
CA ARG A 87 -4.74 3.84 3.72
C ARG A 87 -3.57 4.54 4.40
N LYS A 88 -2.38 4.56 3.79
CA LYS A 88 -1.24 5.34 4.30
C LYS A 88 -1.56 6.83 4.36
N ALA A 89 -2.12 7.40 3.29
CA ALA A 89 -2.52 8.80 3.25
C ALA A 89 -3.60 9.12 4.30
N TYR A 90 -4.57 8.23 4.48
CA TYR A 90 -5.61 8.37 5.51
C TYR A 90 -5.02 8.29 6.93
N ASN A 91 -4.12 7.34 7.19
CA ASN A 91 -3.45 7.22 8.49
C ASN A 91 -2.58 8.44 8.80
N LEU A 92 -1.88 8.99 7.80
CA LEU A 92 -1.18 10.27 7.94
C LEU A 92 -2.17 11.38 8.30
N TRP A 93 -3.28 11.50 7.57
CA TRP A 93 -4.30 12.50 7.89
C TRP A 93 -4.85 12.37 9.31
N ILE A 94 -5.13 11.14 9.77
CA ILE A 94 -5.54 10.87 11.16
C ILE A 94 -4.44 11.25 12.16
N SER A 95 -3.18 10.92 11.87
CA SER A 95 -2.04 11.28 12.72
C SER A 95 -1.87 12.78 12.84
N LEU A 96 -1.96 13.51 11.71
CA LEU A 96 -1.92 14.97 11.68
C LEU A 96 -3.10 15.56 12.45
N LYS A 97 -4.31 15.06 12.22
CA LYS A 97 -5.51 15.50 12.92
C LYS A 97 -5.39 15.29 14.43
N ASN A 98 -4.98 14.10 14.87
CA ASN A 98 -4.84 13.78 16.29
C ASN A 98 -3.69 14.54 16.96
N GLY A 99 -2.57 14.76 16.26
CA GLY A 99 -1.50 15.63 16.73
C GLY A 99 -1.89 17.10 16.81
N ALA A 100 -2.80 17.55 15.94
CA ALA A 100 -3.30 18.92 15.89
C ALA A 100 -4.45 19.21 16.85
N ILE A 101 -5.19 18.19 17.33
CA ILE A 101 -6.21 18.36 18.38
C ILE A 101 -5.59 18.96 19.67
N GLY A 102 -4.28 18.83 19.88
CA GLY A 102 -3.56 19.50 20.97
C GLY A 102 -2.92 20.85 20.63
N ILE A 103 -2.90 21.29 19.36
CA ILE A 103 -2.05 22.39 18.88
C ILE A 103 -2.79 23.42 17.99
N GLY A 104 -3.90 23.07 17.32
CA GLY A 104 -4.57 24.00 16.39
C GLY A 104 -5.69 23.45 15.51
N TRP A 105 -6.44 22.44 15.94
CA TRP A 105 -7.65 22.03 15.20
C TRP A 105 -8.75 23.09 15.34
N ASP A 106 -9.05 23.81 14.27
CA ASP A 106 -10.18 24.73 14.23
C ASP A 106 -11.46 24.00 13.78
N ALA A 107 -12.34 23.74 14.73
CA ALA A 107 -13.61 23.05 14.48
C ALA A 107 -14.58 23.88 13.62
N SER A 108 -14.41 25.21 13.58
CA SER A 108 -15.29 26.13 12.84
C SER A 108 -14.99 26.14 11.34
N THR A 109 -13.71 26.14 10.97
CA THR A 109 -13.26 26.14 9.57
C THR A 109 -12.97 24.74 9.03
N ARG A 110 -12.89 23.73 9.91
CA ARG A 110 -12.46 22.35 9.59
C ARG A 110 -11.05 22.28 8.99
N THR A 111 -10.21 23.26 9.28
CA THR A 111 -8.82 23.31 8.83
C THR A 111 -7.86 23.10 9.99
N LEU A 112 -6.69 22.53 9.69
CA LEU A 112 -5.56 22.64 10.61
C LEU A 112 -5.04 24.08 10.53
N ASN A 113 -5.31 24.89 11.56
CA ASN A 113 -4.68 26.19 11.72
C ASN A 113 -3.46 26.01 12.63
N CYS A 114 -2.36 25.52 12.05
CA CYS A 114 -1.09 25.31 12.75
C CYS A 114 -0.04 26.30 12.24
N SER A 115 0.86 26.76 13.12
CA SER A 115 1.94 27.69 12.74
C SER A 115 2.92 27.06 11.75
N ASP A 116 3.60 27.91 10.97
CA ASP A 116 4.61 27.47 9.99
C ASP A 116 5.74 26.66 10.68
N GLU A 117 6.13 27.04 11.89
CA GLU A 117 7.12 26.32 12.72
C GLU A 117 6.70 24.86 13.01
N TRP A 118 5.38 24.62 13.17
CA TRP A 118 4.85 23.27 13.39
C TRP A 118 4.93 22.42 12.11
N TRP A 119 4.60 23.02 10.96
CA TRP A 119 4.72 22.36 9.65
C TRP A 119 6.18 22.04 9.30
N GLU A 120 7.12 22.96 9.57
CA GLU A 120 8.55 22.74 9.35
C GLU A 120 9.10 21.58 10.19
N LYS A 121 8.73 21.51 11.48
CA LYS A 121 9.08 20.38 12.35
C LYS A 121 8.54 19.05 11.82
N LYS A 122 7.34 19.05 11.23
CA LYS A 122 6.75 17.85 10.63
C LYS A 122 7.37 17.47 9.29
N MET A 123 7.79 18.44 8.46
CA MET A 123 8.43 18.17 7.18
C MET A 123 9.90 17.74 7.30
N GLN A 124 10.64 18.26 8.28
CA GLN A 124 12.05 17.88 8.53
C GLN A 124 12.20 16.52 9.22
N GLY A 125 11.24 16.16 10.08
CA GLY A 125 11.17 14.83 10.68
C GLY A 125 10.63 13.81 9.70
N ASN A 126 11.46 13.35 8.77
CA ASN A 126 11.25 12.23 7.83
C ASN A 126 10.03 11.37 8.22
N PHE A 127 8.92 11.55 7.50
CA PHE A 127 7.68 10.77 7.69
C PHE A 127 7.92 9.29 7.36
N LYS A 128 8.60 8.57 8.24
CA LYS A 128 8.72 7.11 8.18
C LYS A 128 7.53 6.54 8.94
N PHE A 129 6.45 6.28 8.21
CA PHE A 129 5.34 5.49 8.72
C PHE A 129 5.85 4.05 8.92
N VAL A 130 5.91 3.61 10.17
CA VAL A 130 6.05 2.19 10.56
C VAL A 130 4.74 1.47 10.27
#